data_AF-A0A5B9MGX8-F1
#
_entry.id   AF-A0A5B9MGX8-F1
#
_cell.length_a   1.000
_cell.length_b   1.000
_cell.length_c   1.000
_cell.angle_alpha   90.00
_cell.angle_beta   90.00
_cell.angle_gamma   90.00
#
_symmetry.space_group_name_H-M   'P 1'
#
loop_
_entity.id
_entity.type
_entity.pdbx_description
1 polymer ?
#
loop_
_entity_poly.entity_id
_entity_poly.type
_entity_poly.pdbx_seq_one_letter_code
_entity_poly.pdbx_strand_id
1 'polypeptide(L)'
;MAARTARLSKPDKQGQYARQLGWKLNSKGTRVQHKFRLGTDKREAERRDDRLRQLWEKIDGDAPEGTALWDEVTLEIGKQLARGADKVHLVPVPDDEAPTSYATRLQRIQNRFSFLRFVPTDEKRYTIGIGDNAIDMRQVVLVDNPYEDYWRKHDVFAAPPLKANIGDVTVGKGDLLDSMINPPYRRMTDDGKTLHQAFEAYEDWIKQHYFDDETQTLSEYAHTKLGQIDSLKDRHEDVPLAEIDYDYIEKMYRFWRQRPMKRTKKGQNEQRMSASSVRHYVGELHRFFKWLHRSKDFAWRKPEDIDDIDRSTPLDTETVKKRIRKVDTFQLDELCLLNRYATPTERLYLMLGLNCGFGTKEIATLTIGEIFLHQALPADEQEVFGFHSTDDDSFVSLVRNKTTIVGKYLLFGQTVKLLEWVMARRLKQRNPSPDQPAILNSKGMPLDQRSANGNPSRQIPNTFSRLHKRIIDDGNEITKLPFKHLRKTAGDLIRRFSDGEVAGVFLLHGSPVTTDKLSDVYTNRPFGKVYDAIRRVEEYLQPVFEEASDDPTLEQPQAYTSRKSVDRIAEMTKEGKTVREIAEAIGKSRMTVHRHIQKLRERGLLDA
;
A
#
# COMPACT_ATOMS: atom_id res chain seq x y z
N MET A 1 -16.46 -24.40 34.44
CA MET A 1 -17.13 -24.56 33.13
C MET A 1 -18.46 -23.79 32.95
N ALA A 2 -19.28 -23.52 33.98
CA ALA A 2 -20.59 -22.85 33.82
C ALA A 2 -20.58 -21.35 33.39
N ALA A 3 -19.44 -20.65 33.48
CA ALA A 3 -19.35 -19.21 33.15
C ALA A 3 -19.00 -18.92 31.68
N ARG A 4 -18.55 -19.92 30.91
CA ARG A 4 -18.07 -19.76 29.52
C ARG A 4 -19.20 -19.61 28.50
N THR A 5 -20.39 -20.16 28.78
CA THR A 5 -21.50 -20.26 27.81
C THR A 5 -22.71 -19.38 28.12
N ALA A 6 -22.71 -18.65 29.24
CA ALA A 6 -23.82 -17.76 29.56
C ALA A 6 -23.92 -16.64 28.49
N ARG A 7 -25.10 -16.46 27.90
CA ARG A 7 -25.39 -15.34 26.97
C ARG A 7 -25.43 -14.02 27.76
N LEU A 8 -25.15 -12.91 27.08
CA LEU A 8 -25.29 -11.56 27.64
C LEU A 8 -26.66 -11.42 28.33
N SER A 9 -26.67 -10.95 29.58
CA SER A 9 -27.89 -10.87 30.37
C SER A 9 -28.91 -9.90 29.75
N LYS A 10 -30.21 -10.10 30.00
CA LYS A 10 -31.24 -9.11 29.66
C LYS A 10 -30.87 -7.78 30.34
N PRO A 11 -31.12 -6.63 29.70
CA PRO A 11 -30.79 -5.33 30.30
C PRO A 11 -31.52 -5.18 31.64
N ASP A 12 -30.89 -4.52 32.61
CA ASP A 12 -31.51 -4.27 33.90
C ASP A 12 -32.67 -3.25 33.80
N LYS A 13 -33.30 -2.92 34.93
CA LYS A 13 -34.41 -1.95 34.97
C LYS A 13 -34.03 -0.56 34.44
N GLN A 14 -32.74 -0.25 34.34
CA GLN A 14 -32.21 1.01 33.82
C GLN A 14 -31.76 0.89 32.35
N GLY A 15 -32.03 -0.25 31.71
CA GLY A 15 -31.63 -0.51 30.33
C GLY A 15 -30.15 -0.88 30.18
N GLN A 16 -29.39 -1.07 31.26
CA GLN A 16 -27.96 -1.38 31.18
C GLN A 16 -27.72 -2.87 31.03
N TYR A 17 -26.90 -3.23 30.05
CA TYR A 17 -26.34 -4.57 29.90
C TYR A 17 -25.18 -4.75 30.86
N ALA A 18 -25.14 -5.90 31.53
CA ALA A 18 -24.06 -6.25 32.45
C ALA A 18 -23.61 -7.70 32.25
N ARG A 19 -22.34 -7.95 32.57
CA ARG A 19 -21.73 -9.28 32.56
C ARG A 19 -21.07 -9.57 33.89
N GLN A 20 -21.34 -10.74 34.46
CA GLN A 20 -20.49 -11.31 35.50
C GLN A 20 -19.46 -12.22 34.81
N LEU A 21 -18.18 -11.87 34.93
CA LEU A 21 -17.10 -12.61 34.27
C LEU A 21 -15.87 -12.63 35.16
N GLY A 22 -15.26 -13.81 35.23
CA GLY A 22 -14.06 -14.10 36.01
C GLY A 22 -14.22 -13.89 37.51
N TRP A 23 -13.13 -14.09 38.24
CA TRP A 23 -13.11 -14.14 39.71
C TRP A 23 -12.12 -13.13 40.26
N LYS A 24 -12.45 -12.48 41.37
CA LYS A 24 -11.51 -11.66 42.16
C LYS A 24 -11.65 -11.97 43.64
N LEU A 25 -10.64 -11.64 44.44
CA LEU A 25 -10.76 -11.69 45.89
C LEU A 25 -11.46 -10.43 46.41
N ASN A 26 -12.42 -10.58 47.30
CA ASN A 26 -12.97 -9.45 48.05
C ASN A 26 -12.04 -9.08 49.22
N SER A 27 -12.37 -8.02 49.97
CA SER A 27 -11.59 -7.59 51.15
C SER A 27 -11.50 -8.63 52.27
N LYS A 28 -12.35 -9.67 52.24
CA LYS A 28 -12.34 -10.81 53.17
C LYS A 28 -11.61 -12.04 52.59
N GLY A 29 -10.92 -11.90 51.46
CA GLY A 29 -10.21 -12.99 50.78
C GLY A 29 -11.12 -14.04 50.10
N THR A 30 -12.43 -13.79 50.00
CA THR A 30 -13.38 -14.70 49.34
C THR A 30 -13.42 -14.45 47.83
N ARG A 31 -13.44 -15.52 47.03
CA ARG A 31 -13.61 -15.44 45.57
C ARG A 31 -15.03 -15.02 45.20
N VAL A 32 -15.15 -13.92 44.47
CA VAL A 32 -16.42 -13.38 43.96
C VAL A 32 -16.30 -13.03 42.49
N GLN A 33 -17.39 -13.17 41.72
CA GLN A 33 -17.37 -12.77 40.31
C GLN A 33 -17.40 -11.25 40.15
N HIS A 34 -16.65 -10.71 39.19
CA HIS A 34 -16.69 -9.28 38.89
C HIS A 34 -17.86 -8.95 37.95
N LYS A 35 -18.65 -7.92 38.28
CA LYS A 35 -19.76 -7.44 37.44
C LYS A 35 -19.29 -6.23 36.62
N PHE A 36 -19.12 -6.42 35.32
CA PHE A 36 -18.86 -5.36 34.34
C PHE A 36 -20.17 -4.77 33.82
N ARG A 37 -20.26 -3.45 33.75
CA ARG A 37 -21.37 -2.71 33.12
C ARG A 37 -20.95 -2.34 31.71
N LEU A 38 -21.73 -2.76 30.70
CA LEU A 38 -21.34 -2.70 29.29
C LEU A 38 -22.06 -1.60 28.50
N GLY A 39 -22.98 -0.87 29.14
CA GLY A 39 -23.73 0.24 28.53
C GLY A 39 -25.18 -0.15 28.18
N THR A 40 -25.89 0.74 27.50
CA THR A 40 -27.31 0.59 27.15
C THR A 40 -27.54 0.13 25.71
N ASP A 41 -26.58 0.32 24.81
CA ASP A 41 -26.65 -0.19 23.45
C ASP A 41 -26.29 -1.68 23.40
N LYS A 42 -27.21 -2.48 22.85
CA LYS A 42 -27.06 -3.95 22.81
C LYS A 42 -25.87 -4.41 21.98
N ARG A 43 -25.67 -3.83 20.79
CA ARG A 43 -24.60 -4.26 19.87
C ARG A 43 -23.24 -3.91 20.43
N GLU A 44 -23.13 -2.73 21.00
CA GLU A 44 -21.90 -2.25 21.61
C GLU A 44 -21.61 -3.04 22.91
N ALA A 45 -22.63 -3.39 23.70
CA ALA A 45 -22.49 -4.28 24.84
C ALA A 45 -22.04 -5.69 24.43
N GLU A 46 -22.55 -6.24 23.31
CA GLU A 46 -22.10 -7.53 22.76
C GLU A 46 -20.61 -7.49 22.38
N ARG A 47 -20.15 -6.44 21.68
CA ARG A 47 -18.72 -6.27 21.36
C ARG A 47 -17.83 -6.19 22.60
N ARG A 48 -18.26 -5.42 23.61
CA ARG A 48 -17.52 -5.28 24.88
C ARG A 48 -17.47 -6.58 25.66
N ASP A 49 -18.56 -7.35 25.65
CA ASP A 49 -18.63 -8.67 26.27
C ASP A 49 -17.66 -9.64 25.59
N ASP A 50 -17.59 -9.65 24.26
CA ASP A 50 -16.69 -10.54 23.53
C ASP A 50 -15.21 -10.22 23.80
N ARG A 51 -14.83 -8.94 23.85
CA ARG A 51 -13.46 -8.52 24.24
C ARG A 51 -13.12 -8.89 25.68
N LEU A 52 -14.08 -8.76 26.60
CA LEU A 52 -13.91 -9.19 28.00
C LEU A 52 -13.75 -10.71 28.11
N ARG A 53 -14.47 -11.49 27.30
CA ARG A 53 -14.33 -12.95 27.27
C ARG A 53 -12.95 -13.37 26.76
N GLN A 54 -12.47 -12.78 25.66
CA GLN A 54 -11.12 -13.05 25.15
C GLN A 54 -10.05 -12.74 26.21
N LEU A 55 -10.20 -11.60 26.92
CA LEU A 55 -9.31 -11.26 28.02
C LEU A 55 -9.33 -12.28 29.16
N TRP A 56 -10.52 -12.70 29.59
CA TRP A 56 -10.65 -13.69 30.64
C TRP A 56 -10.14 -15.07 30.22
N GLU A 57 -10.42 -15.51 29.00
CA GLU A 57 -9.94 -16.79 28.46
C GLU A 57 -8.41 -16.86 28.46
N LYS A 58 -7.74 -15.76 28.10
CA LYS A 58 -6.28 -15.68 28.18
C LYS A 58 -5.77 -15.78 29.62
N ILE A 59 -6.39 -15.05 30.55
CA ILE A 59 -6.03 -15.10 31.98
C ILE A 59 -6.27 -16.50 32.57
N ASP A 60 -7.38 -17.14 32.20
CA ASP A 60 -7.76 -18.47 32.64
C ASP A 60 -6.84 -19.54 32.07
N GLY A 61 -6.39 -19.38 30.82
CA GLY A 61 -5.42 -20.28 30.17
C GLY A 61 -3.99 -20.15 30.70
N ASP A 62 -3.58 -18.98 31.18
CA ASP A 62 -2.27 -18.75 31.78
C ASP A 62 -2.17 -19.25 33.24
N ALA A 63 -3.31 -19.53 33.90
CA ALA A 63 -3.37 -19.92 35.30
C ALA A 63 -3.56 -21.44 35.47
N PRO A 64 -3.06 -22.05 36.56
CA PRO A 64 -3.41 -23.42 36.91
C PRO A 64 -4.92 -23.62 37.00
N GLU A 65 -5.41 -24.80 36.64
CA GLU A 65 -6.83 -25.07 36.48
C GLU A 65 -7.65 -24.64 37.72
N GLY A 66 -8.64 -23.77 37.51
CA GLY A 66 -9.53 -23.29 38.56
C GLY A 66 -8.92 -22.26 39.51
N THR A 67 -7.73 -21.71 39.24
CA THR A 67 -7.07 -20.70 40.08
C THR A 67 -7.03 -19.29 39.51
N ALA A 68 -7.52 -19.09 38.29
CA ALA A 68 -7.54 -17.79 37.61
C ALA A 68 -8.26 -16.70 38.43
N LEU A 69 -7.61 -15.54 38.56
CA LEU A 69 -8.12 -14.37 39.24
C LEU A 69 -7.81 -13.11 38.43
N TRP A 70 -8.72 -12.14 38.48
CA TRP A 70 -8.43 -10.76 38.09
C TRP A 70 -7.44 -10.17 39.10
N ASP A 71 -6.20 -9.99 38.69
CA ASP A 71 -5.24 -9.14 39.40
C ASP A 71 -5.57 -7.65 39.18
N GLU A 72 -4.88 -6.76 39.90
CA GLU A 72 -5.17 -5.31 39.84
C GLU A 72 -5.05 -4.75 38.41
N VAL A 73 -4.03 -5.20 37.67
CA VAL A 73 -3.74 -4.73 36.32
C VAL A 73 -4.79 -5.23 35.33
N THR A 74 -5.03 -6.54 35.27
CA THR A 74 -6.00 -7.18 34.38
C THR A 74 -7.43 -6.75 34.68
N LEU A 75 -7.77 -6.48 35.94
CA LEU A 75 -9.06 -5.92 36.30
C LEU A 75 -9.25 -4.51 35.74
N GLU A 76 -8.22 -3.66 35.80
CA GLU A 76 -8.30 -2.30 35.25
C GLU A 76 -8.39 -2.32 33.73
N ILE A 77 -7.65 -3.21 33.06
CA ILE A 77 -7.81 -3.48 31.62
C ILE A 77 -9.27 -3.86 31.32
N GLY A 78 -9.83 -4.82 32.06
CA GLY A 78 -11.22 -5.24 31.91
C GLY A 78 -12.22 -4.09 32.10
N LYS A 79 -12.01 -3.20 33.07
CA LYS A 79 -12.89 -2.02 33.26
C LYS A 79 -12.81 -1.05 32.09
N GLN A 80 -11.63 -0.82 31.52
CA GLN A 80 -11.48 0.03 30.34
C GLN A 80 -12.22 -0.55 29.14
N LEU A 81 -12.12 -1.87 28.91
CA LEU A 81 -12.88 -2.55 27.86
C LEU A 81 -14.39 -2.46 28.10
N ALA A 82 -14.85 -2.63 29.34
CA ALA A 82 -16.26 -2.50 29.69
C ALA A 82 -16.83 -1.10 29.41
N ARG A 83 -16.00 -0.05 29.49
CA ARG A 83 -16.36 1.33 29.12
C ARG A 83 -16.34 1.58 27.61
N GLY A 84 -15.85 0.64 26.80
CA GLY A 84 -15.72 0.78 25.35
C GLY A 84 -14.39 1.42 24.91
N ALA A 85 -13.33 1.31 25.71
CA ALA A 85 -12.03 1.81 25.30
C ALA A 85 -11.44 0.95 24.18
N ASP A 86 -11.13 1.58 23.05
CA ASP A 86 -10.44 0.90 21.94
C ASP A 86 -8.95 0.74 22.19
N LYS A 87 -8.36 1.68 22.91
CA LYS A 87 -6.97 1.66 23.39
C LYS A 87 -6.98 1.55 24.91
N VAL A 88 -6.19 0.63 25.44
CA VAL A 88 -6.05 0.40 26.87
C VAL A 88 -4.88 1.23 27.38
N HIS A 89 -5.18 2.18 28.25
CA HIS A 89 -4.19 3.03 28.87
C HIS A 89 -3.55 2.32 30.06
N LEU A 90 -2.24 2.08 30.00
CA LEU A 90 -1.51 1.43 31.08
C LEU A 90 -0.84 2.49 31.96
N VAL A 91 -1.35 2.66 33.17
CA VAL A 91 -0.78 3.58 34.15
C VAL A 91 0.54 3.01 34.69
N PRO A 92 1.60 3.83 34.87
CA PRO A 92 2.76 3.47 35.67
C PRO A 92 2.32 2.89 37.02
N VAL A 93 3.05 1.90 37.52
CA VAL A 93 3.00 1.59 38.96
C VAL A 93 3.45 2.88 39.69
N PRO A 94 3.01 3.17 40.95
CA PRO A 94 3.33 4.39 41.69
C PRO A 94 4.76 4.94 41.52
N ASP A 95 4.94 6.23 41.84
CA ASP A 95 5.92 7.19 41.29
C ASP A 95 7.39 6.77 41.09
N ASP A 96 7.84 5.63 41.61
CA ASP A 96 9.21 5.10 41.52
C ASP A 96 9.46 4.10 40.37
N GLU A 97 8.47 3.73 39.55
CA GLU A 97 8.72 2.81 38.42
C GLU A 97 9.73 3.40 37.43
N ALA A 98 10.92 2.79 37.32
CA ALA A 98 11.95 3.25 36.40
C ALA A 98 11.43 3.30 34.94
N PRO A 99 11.85 4.27 34.12
CA PRO A 99 11.44 4.38 32.71
C PRO A 99 11.56 3.06 31.93
N THR A 100 12.68 2.34 32.09
CA THR A 100 12.94 1.04 31.47
C THR A 100 11.98 -0.04 31.97
N SER A 101 11.68 -0.07 33.27
CA SER A 101 10.70 -0.99 33.86
C SER A 101 9.29 -0.73 33.33
N TYR A 102 8.91 0.54 33.17
CA TYR A 102 7.62 0.93 32.61
C TYR A 102 7.49 0.49 31.14
N ALA A 103 8.51 0.76 30.32
CA ALA A 103 8.55 0.32 28.92
C ALA A 103 8.51 -1.21 28.79
N THR A 104 9.29 -1.93 29.61
CA THR A 104 9.35 -3.40 29.64
C THR A 104 8.04 -4.02 30.10
N ARG A 105 7.38 -3.42 31.10
CA ARG A 105 6.07 -3.88 31.58
C ARG A 105 4.99 -3.65 30.53
N LEU A 106 4.99 -2.50 29.86
CA LEU A 106 4.07 -2.21 28.77
C LEU A 106 4.26 -3.22 27.62
N GLN A 107 5.50 -3.49 27.21
CA GLN A 107 5.80 -4.50 26.18
C GLN A 107 5.35 -5.90 26.59
N ARG A 108 5.64 -6.32 27.83
CA ARG A 108 5.24 -7.63 28.35
C ARG A 108 3.72 -7.80 28.40
N ILE A 109 2.98 -6.75 28.78
CA ILE A 109 1.52 -6.75 28.78
C ILE A 109 0.97 -6.76 27.36
N GLN A 110 1.57 -5.99 26.45
CA GLN A 110 1.23 -5.98 25.02
C GLN A 110 1.45 -7.36 24.39
N ASN A 111 2.55 -8.06 24.72
CA ASN A 111 2.82 -9.41 24.24
C ASN A 111 1.85 -10.44 24.85
N ARG A 112 1.56 -10.33 26.15
CA ARG A 112 0.64 -11.25 26.85
C ARG A 112 -0.80 -11.14 26.32
N PHE A 113 -1.23 -9.94 25.96
CA PHE A 113 -2.57 -9.65 25.45
C PHE A 113 -2.49 -8.97 24.08
N SER A 114 -1.85 -9.63 23.11
CA SER A 114 -1.64 -9.09 21.74
C SER A 114 -2.94 -8.67 21.05
N PHE A 115 -4.07 -9.28 21.44
CA PHE A 115 -5.40 -8.91 20.97
C PHE A 115 -5.95 -7.61 21.60
N LEU A 116 -5.18 -6.86 22.38
CA LEU A 116 -5.52 -5.54 22.91
C LEU A 116 -4.42 -4.55 22.55
N ARG A 117 -4.78 -3.27 22.34
CA ARG A 117 -3.81 -2.22 22.04
C ARG A 117 -3.52 -1.41 23.28
N PHE A 118 -2.28 -1.43 23.76
CA PHE A 118 -1.86 -0.67 24.93
C PHE A 118 -1.22 0.65 24.53
N VAL A 119 -1.51 1.70 25.29
CA VAL A 119 -0.90 3.03 25.11
C VAL A 119 -0.33 3.48 26.45
N PRO A 120 0.91 4.00 26.48
CA PRO A 120 1.46 4.57 27.70
C PRO A 120 0.64 5.80 28.10
N THR A 121 0.25 5.91 29.36
CA THR A 121 -0.30 7.17 29.88
C THR A 121 0.79 8.22 30.07
N ASP A 122 2.05 7.79 30.24
CA ASP A 122 3.23 8.66 30.34
C ASP A 122 4.17 8.40 29.15
N GLU A 123 3.90 9.05 28.03
CA GLU A 123 4.68 8.91 26.79
C GLU A 123 6.14 9.30 26.98
N LYS A 124 6.42 10.29 27.85
CA LYS A 124 7.79 10.76 28.11
C LYS A 124 8.60 9.69 28.83
N ARG A 125 8.03 9.10 29.90
CA ARG A 125 8.68 8.02 30.66
C ARG A 125 8.86 6.75 29.82
N TYR A 126 7.89 6.43 28.96
CA TYR A 126 8.00 5.33 28.00
C TYR A 126 9.13 5.58 26.98
N THR A 127 9.22 6.77 26.41
CA THR A 127 10.25 7.13 25.42
C THR A 127 11.66 7.09 26.03
N ILE A 128 11.82 7.57 27.27
CA ILE A 128 13.09 7.45 28.01
C ILE A 128 13.44 5.97 28.22
N GLY A 129 12.49 5.15 28.65
CA GLY A 129 12.70 3.72 28.86
C GLY A 129 13.10 2.94 27.60
N ILE A 130 12.57 3.31 26.44
CA ILE A 130 12.99 2.75 25.15
C ILE A 130 14.40 3.22 24.78
N GLY A 131 14.69 4.52 24.97
CA GLY A 131 15.99 5.12 24.65
C GLY A 131 17.13 4.51 25.45
N ASP A 132 16.90 4.23 26.73
CA ASP A 132 17.89 3.60 27.61
C ASP A 132 18.09 2.10 27.25
N ASN A 133 17.06 1.40 26.77
CA ASN A 133 17.17 0.04 26.24
C ASN A 133 17.92 -0.04 24.90
N ALA A 134 18.04 1.06 24.15
CA ALA A 134 18.73 1.07 22.85
C ALA A 134 20.26 0.94 22.96
N ILE A 135 20.83 1.18 24.14
CA ILE A 135 22.26 1.00 24.41
C ILE A 135 22.60 -0.48 24.67
N ASP A 136 21.63 -1.29 25.10
CA ASP A 136 21.79 -2.72 25.40
C ASP A 136 21.24 -3.65 24.28
N MET A 137 20.62 -3.07 23.24
CA MET A 137 20.02 -3.80 22.11
C MET A 137 21.01 -4.56 21.19
N ARG A 138 22.32 -4.57 21.49
CA ARG A 138 23.29 -5.41 20.77
C ARG A 138 23.17 -6.91 21.06
N GLN A 139 22.35 -7.31 22.04
CA GLN A 139 22.18 -8.74 22.41
C GLN A 139 20.73 -9.26 22.35
N VAL A 140 19.75 -8.46 21.93
CA VAL A 140 18.34 -8.88 21.93
C VAL A 140 17.65 -8.48 20.61
N VAL A 141 18.02 -9.14 19.52
CA VAL A 141 17.15 -9.27 18.33
C VAL A 141 16.65 -10.71 18.32
N LEU A 142 15.84 -11.03 19.33
CA LEU A 142 15.01 -12.22 19.36
C LEU A 142 13.56 -11.75 19.46
N VAL A 143 12.84 -11.95 18.35
CA VAL A 143 11.41 -12.31 18.28
C VAL A 143 10.42 -11.33 18.95
N ASP A 144 9.72 -10.53 18.15
CA ASP A 144 8.30 -10.79 17.83
C ASP A 144 7.77 -9.83 16.74
N ASN A 145 6.95 -10.40 15.90
CA ASN A 145 6.41 -9.88 14.65
C ASN A 145 5.55 -8.60 14.83
N PRO A 146 5.97 -7.42 14.33
CA PRO A 146 5.20 -6.17 14.46
C PRO A 146 3.96 -6.07 13.53
N TYR A 147 3.61 -7.13 12.78
CA TYR A 147 2.60 -7.06 11.71
C TYR A 147 1.14 -7.35 12.13
N GLU A 148 0.83 -7.63 13.41
CA GLU A 148 -0.56 -7.83 13.86
C GLU A 148 -1.38 -6.53 14.04
N ASP A 149 -0.73 -5.38 14.32
CA ASP A 149 -1.44 -4.14 14.71
C ASP A 149 -2.04 -3.37 13.50
N TYR A 150 -1.65 -3.72 12.27
CA TYR A 150 -2.14 -3.07 11.03
C TYR A 150 -3.53 -3.56 10.61
N TRP A 151 -3.89 -4.81 10.90
CA TRP A 151 -5.12 -5.43 10.41
C TRP A 151 -6.40 -5.03 11.15
N ARG A 152 -6.31 -4.43 12.34
CA ARG A 152 -7.49 -4.04 13.13
C ARG A 152 -8.08 -2.67 12.78
N LYS A 153 -7.36 -1.83 12.03
CA LYS A 153 -7.79 -0.45 11.75
C LYS A 153 -8.69 -0.28 10.52
N HIS A 154 -8.85 -1.32 9.68
CA HIS A 154 -9.48 -1.14 8.35
C HIS A 154 -10.55 -2.18 7.97
N ASP A 155 -11.36 -2.62 8.93
CA ASP A 155 -12.55 -3.42 8.63
C ASP A 155 -13.80 -2.53 8.51
N VAL A 156 -13.99 -1.92 7.34
CA VAL A 156 -15.24 -1.21 6.98
C VAL A 156 -15.63 -1.53 5.55
N PHE A 157 -16.04 -2.77 5.26
CA PHE A 157 -16.97 -3.08 4.16
C PHE A 157 -17.79 -4.34 4.46
N ALA A 158 -18.63 -4.27 5.49
CA ALA A 158 -19.78 -5.16 5.62
C ALA A 158 -21.05 -4.38 5.22
N ALA A 159 -21.65 -4.72 4.08
CA ALA A 159 -23.01 -4.30 3.76
C ALA A 159 -23.97 -4.86 4.82
N PRO A 160 -24.89 -4.07 5.39
CA PRO A 160 -25.81 -4.59 6.40
C PRO A 160 -26.82 -5.58 5.75
N PRO A 161 -27.16 -6.69 6.42
CA PRO A 161 -28.19 -7.61 5.96
C PRO A 161 -29.58 -7.00 6.10
N LEU A 162 -30.39 -7.14 5.05
CA LEU A 162 -31.82 -6.83 5.02
C LEU A 162 -32.57 -7.66 6.06
N LYS A 163 -33.31 -7.00 6.96
CA LYS A 163 -34.42 -7.61 7.70
C LYS A 163 -35.72 -7.13 7.06
N ALA A 164 -36.47 -8.05 6.48
CA ALA A 164 -37.85 -7.83 6.08
C ALA A 164 -38.72 -7.75 7.33
N ASN A 165 -39.38 -6.61 7.55
CA ASN A 165 -40.55 -6.53 8.41
C ASN A 165 -41.78 -6.68 7.52
N ILE A 166 -42.41 -7.85 7.60
CA ILE A 166 -43.78 -8.07 7.14
C ILE A 166 -44.67 -7.44 8.20
N GLY A 167 -45.37 -6.36 7.82
CA GLY A 167 -46.45 -5.76 8.59
C GLY A 167 -47.69 -5.69 7.70
N ASP A 168 -48.77 -6.31 8.17
CA ASP A 168 -50.08 -6.35 7.55
C ASP A 168 -50.58 -4.95 7.17
N VAL A 169 -50.98 -4.78 5.90
CA VAL A 169 -51.91 -3.72 5.49
C VAL A 169 -53.01 -4.37 4.65
N THR A 170 -54.21 -4.38 5.23
CA THR A 170 -55.48 -4.77 4.61
C THR A 170 -55.77 -3.93 3.37
N VAL A 171 -55.94 -4.59 2.23
CA VAL A 171 -56.32 -4.00 0.95
C VAL A 171 -57.85 -3.88 0.87
N GLY A 172 -58.35 -2.65 0.79
CA GLY A 172 -59.70 -2.35 0.31
C GLY A 172 -59.77 -2.55 -1.19
N LYS A 173 -60.63 -3.48 -1.65
CA LYS A 173 -60.93 -3.74 -3.06
C LYS A 173 -61.78 -2.61 -3.63
N GLY A 174 -61.24 -1.93 -4.65
CA GLY A 174 -62.02 -1.08 -5.54
C GLY A 174 -61.18 0.06 -6.09
N ASP A 175 -60.27 -0.24 -7.04
CA ASP A 175 -59.71 0.69 -8.05
C ASP A 175 -58.57 0.05 -8.88
N LEU A 176 -58.65 -1.27 -9.14
CA LEU A 176 -57.55 -2.06 -9.71
C LEU A 176 -57.62 -2.29 -11.23
N LEU A 177 -58.55 -1.66 -11.96
CA LEU A 177 -58.72 -1.90 -13.39
C LEU A 177 -58.39 -0.71 -14.31
N ASP A 178 -58.26 0.51 -13.78
CA ASP A 178 -57.95 1.70 -14.58
C ASP A 178 -56.47 2.15 -14.51
N SER A 179 -55.67 1.54 -13.63
CA SER A 179 -54.24 1.87 -13.42
C SER A 179 -53.25 0.94 -14.13
N MET A 180 -53.73 -0.11 -14.82
CA MET A 180 -52.88 -1.16 -15.40
C MET A 180 -52.36 -0.88 -16.83
N ILE A 181 -52.72 0.24 -17.47
CA ILE A 181 -52.38 0.47 -18.89
C ILE A 181 -51.26 1.51 -19.10
N ASN A 182 -50.94 2.36 -18.12
CA ASN A 182 -49.72 3.20 -18.10
C ASN A 182 -49.58 3.87 -16.72
N PRO A 183 -48.64 3.48 -15.84
CA PRO A 183 -48.39 4.29 -14.64
C PRO A 183 -47.81 5.63 -15.11
N PRO A 184 -48.38 6.78 -14.71
CA PRO A 184 -47.79 8.06 -15.04
C PRO A 184 -46.41 8.10 -14.37
N TYR A 185 -45.35 8.31 -15.16
CA TYR A 185 -44.06 8.76 -14.64
C TYR A 185 -44.36 9.83 -13.59
N ARG A 186 -44.04 9.51 -12.33
CA ARG A 186 -44.24 10.41 -11.19
C ARG A 186 -43.50 11.69 -11.56
N ARG A 187 -44.21 12.75 -11.95
CA ARG A 187 -43.60 14.03 -12.32
C ARG A 187 -42.67 14.40 -11.17
N MET A 188 -41.37 14.42 -11.46
CA MET A 188 -40.37 14.80 -10.49
C MET A 188 -40.76 16.19 -10.00
N THR A 189 -40.83 16.34 -8.68
CA THR A 189 -41.01 17.67 -8.08
C THR A 189 -39.77 18.47 -8.44
N ASP A 190 -39.95 19.47 -9.30
CA ASP A 190 -38.90 20.41 -9.67
C ASP A 190 -38.56 21.26 -8.45
N ASP A 191 -37.39 21.01 -7.86
CA ASP A 191 -36.83 21.80 -6.76
C ASP A 191 -35.99 22.99 -7.27
N GLY A 192 -36.01 23.25 -8.58
CA GLY A 192 -35.30 24.33 -9.26
C GLY A 192 -33.79 24.13 -9.35
N LYS A 193 -33.28 22.95 -8.97
CA LYS A 193 -31.84 22.66 -8.93
C LYS A 193 -31.32 22.17 -10.27
N THR A 194 -30.05 22.45 -10.54
CA THR A 194 -29.39 22.10 -11.81
C THR A 194 -28.35 21.00 -11.67
N LEU A 195 -27.92 20.44 -12.81
CA LEU A 195 -26.89 19.41 -12.89
C LEU A 195 -25.56 19.89 -12.29
N HIS A 196 -25.13 21.12 -12.58
CA HIS A 196 -23.86 21.65 -12.09
C HIS A 196 -23.92 21.90 -10.58
N GLN A 197 -25.04 22.39 -10.05
CA GLN A 197 -25.24 22.49 -8.61
C GLN A 197 -25.16 21.12 -7.92
N ALA A 198 -25.71 20.07 -8.55
CA ALA A 198 -25.58 18.71 -8.05
C ALA A 198 -24.13 18.20 -8.11
N PHE A 199 -23.37 18.52 -9.16
CA PHE A 199 -21.94 18.20 -9.24
C PHE A 199 -21.13 18.90 -8.13
N GLU A 200 -21.39 20.18 -7.87
CA GLU A 200 -20.72 20.95 -6.82
C GLU A 200 -21.01 20.37 -5.42
N ALA A 201 -22.28 20.04 -5.15
CA ALA A 201 -22.64 19.34 -3.92
C ALA A 201 -21.97 17.96 -3.81
N TYR A 202 -21.78 17.26 -4.94
CA TYR A 202 -21.05 15.99 -4.95
C TYR A 202 -19.54 16.16 -4.71
N GLU A 203 -18.93 17.22 -5.25
CA GLU A 203 -17.54 17.58 -4.96
C GLU A 203 -17.34 17.85 -3.47
N ASP A 204 -18.25 18.60 -2.85
CA ASP A 204 -18.18 18.88 -1.42
C ASP A 204 -18.38 17.62 -0.58
N TRP A 205 -19.29 16.74 -0.98
CA TRP A 205 -19.41 15.41 -0.37
C TRP A 205 -18.12 14.59 -0.52
N ILE A 206 -17.46 14.60 -1.70
CA ILE A 206 -16.17 13.93 -1.90
C ILE A 206 -15.11 14.50 -0.97
N LYS A 207 -15.02 15.84 -0.86
CA LYS A 207 -14.06 16.51 0.00
C LYS A 207 -14.26 16.09 1.45
N GLN A 208 -15.49 16.06 1.94
CA GLN A 208 -15.80 15.65 3.32
C GLN A 208 -15.57 14.15 3.54
N HIS A 209 -16.06 13.30 2.62
CA HIS A 209 -16.05 11.84 2.79
C HIS A 209 -14.64 11.23 2.68
N TYR A 210 -13.76 11.86 1.91
CA TYR A 210 -12.39 11.40 1.70
C TYR A 210 -11.34 12.33 2.34
N PHE A 211 -11.76 13.20 3.26
CA PHE A 211 -10.86 13.92 4.14
C PHE A 211 -10.32 12.96 5.19
N ASP A 212 -9.01 13.01 5.40
CA ASP A 212 -8.33 12.25 6.43
C ASP A 212 -8.01 13.19 7.60
N ASP A 213 -8.70 13.01 8.72
CA ASP A 213 -8.55 13.81 9.93
C ASP A 213 -7.16 13.67 10.56
N GLU A 214 -6.48 12.53 10.39
CA GLU A 214 -5.15 12.31 10.95
C GLU A 214 -4.10 13.09 10.16
N THR A 215 -4.19 13.05 8.83
CA THR A 215 -3.22 13.74 7.96
C THR A 215 -3.63 15.17 7.62
N GLN A 216 -4.85 15.58 7.97
CA GLN A 216 -5.45 16.87 7.59
C GLN A 216 -5.38 17.13 6.08
N THR A 217 -5.50 16.06 5.27
CA THR A 217 -5.41 16.15 3.80
C THR A 217 -6.44 15.29 3.09
N LEU A 218 -6.66 15.57 1.81
CA LEU A 218 -7.50 14.74 0.94
C LEU A 218 -6.72 13.54 0.39
N SER A 219 -7.41 12.40 0.32
CA SER A 219 -6.84 11.20 -0.29
C SER A 219 -6.50 11.39 -1.78
N GLU A 220 -5.53 10.61 -2.29
CA GLU A 220 -5.16 10.55 -3.73
C GLU A 220 -6.37 10.26 -4.63
N TYR A 221 -7.26 9.41 -4.12
CA TYR A 221 -8.47 9.00 -4.81
C TYR A 221 -9.48 10.16 -4.89
N ALA A 222 -9.60 10.96 -3.84
CA ALA A 222 -10.45 12.16 -3.82
C ALA A 222 -10.03 13.17 -4.90
N HIS A 223 -8.75 13.53 -4.96
CA HIS A 223 -8.25 14.46 -5.99
C HIS A 223 -8.52 13.97 -7.42
N THR A 224 -8.38 12.65 -7.65
CA THR A 224 -8.69 12.05 -8.95
C THR A 224 -10.18 12.18 -9.29
N LYS A 225 -11.06 11.96 -8.32
CA LYS A 225 -12.52 12.13 -8.49
C LYS A 225 -12.88 13.58 -8.75
N LEU A 226 -12.34 14.51 -7.98
CA LEU A 226 -12.61 15.95 -8.16
C LEU A 226 -12.25 16.40 -9.57
N GLY A 227 -11.05 16.06 -10.07
CA GLY A 227 -10.67 16.38 -11.45
C GLY A 227 -11.53 15.66 -12.51
N GLN A 228 -12.13 14.51 -12.16
CA GLN A 228 -13.11 13.85 -13.03
C GLN A 228 -14.45 14.58 -13.07
N ILE A 229 -14.94 15.05 -11.92
CA ILE A 229 -16.17 15.85 -11.82
C ILE A 229 -16.00 17.20 -12.51
N ASP A 230 -14.87 17.89 -12.30
CA ASP A 230 -14.53 19.11 -13.04
C ASP A 230 -14.66 18.88 -14.55
N SER A 231 -14.05 17.80 -15.05
CA SER A 231 -14.12 17.46 -16.48
C SER A 231 -15.53 17.07 -16.94
N LEU A 232 -16.36 16.53 -16.06
CA LEU A 232 -17.76 16.20 -16.36
C LEU A 232 -18.58 17.49 -16.46
N LYS A 233 -18.46 18.39 -15.49
CA LYS A 233 -19.08 19.71 -15.48
C LYS A 233 -18.71 20.53 -16.71
N ASP A 234 -17.43 20.50 -17.10
CA ASP A 234 -16.89 21.24 -18.24
C ASP A 234 -17.36 20.72 -19.63
N ARG A 235 -17.94 19.52 -19.67
CA ARG A 235 -18.29 18.78 -20.91
C ARG A 235 -19.78 18.55 -21.09
N HIS A 236 -20.60 18.82 -20.08
CA HIS A 236 -22.05 18.64 -20.10
C HIS A 236 -22.72 19.97 -19.75
N GLU A 237 -23.79 20.29 -20.47
CA GLU A 237 -24.56 21.52 -20.25
C GLU A 237 -25.18 21.53 -18.85
N ASP A 238 -25.32 22.73 -18.27
CA ASP A 238 -26.04 22.89 -17.02
C ASP A 238 -27.54 22.93 -17.31
N VAL A 239 -28.25 21.89 -16.91
CA VAL A 239 -29.68 21.71 -17.15
C VAL A 239 -30.42 21.50 -15.82
N PRO A 240 -31.71 21.86 -15.73
CA PRO A 240 -32.53 21.51 -14.57
C PRO A 240 -32.52 20.00 -14.32
N LEU A 241 -32.44 19.57 -13.06
CA LEU A 241 -32.44 18.15 -12.71
C LEU A 241 -33.72 17.44 -13.15
N ALA A 242 -34.85 18.16 -13.22
CA ALA A 242 -36.12 17.62 -13.71
C ALA A 242 -36.07 17.18 -15.19
N GLU A 243 -35.12 17.69 -15.99
CA GLU A 243 -34.90 17.31 -17.39
C GLU A 243 -33.96 16.10 -17.54
N ILE A 244 -33.36 15.62 -16.44
CA ILE A 244 -32.44 14.49 -16.46
C ILE A 244 -33.21 13.19 -16.26
N ASP A 245 -33.79 12.72 -17.36
CA ASP A 245 -34.44 11.42 -17.48
C ASP A 245 -33.47 10.32 -17.96
N TYR A 246 -34.00 9.15 -18.31
CA TYR A 246 -33.22 8.04 -18.84
C TYR A 246 -32.44 8.42 -20.11
N ASP A 247 -33.12 9.05 -21.07
CA ASP A 247 -32.56 9.40 -22.37
C ASP A 247 -31.41 10.42 -22.23
N TYR A 248 -31.56 11.38 -21.32
CA TYR A 248 -30.50 12.33 -21.01
C TYR A 248 -29.26 11.63 -20.43
N ILE A 249 -29.46 10.71 -19.47
CA ILE A 249 -28.35 9.94 -18.88
C ILE A 249 -27.67 9.06 -19.94
N GLU A 250 -28.45 8.41 -20.81
CA GLU A 250 -27.91 7.62 -21.91
C GLU A 250 -27.08 8.49 -22.86
N LYS A 251 -27.58 9.68 -23.21
CA LYS A 251 -26.84 10.67 -24.02
C LYS A 251 -25.50 11.02 -23.39
N MET A 252 -25.45 11.24 -22.08
CA MET A 252 -24.19 11.51 -21.36
C MET A 252 -23.23 10.31 -21.41
N TYR A 253 -23.70 9.08 -21.20
CA TYR A 253 -22.85 7.88 -21.31
C TYR A 253 -22.36 7.68 -22.74
N ARG A 254 -23.23 7.85 -23.73
CA ARG A 254 -22.91 7.73 -25.17
C ARG A 254 -21.80 8.71 -25.56
N PHE A 255 -21.88 9.96 -25.12
CA PHE A 255 -20.82 10.96 -25.34
C PHE A 255 -19.45 10.45 -24.90
N TRP A 256 -19.35 9.92 -23.68
CA TRP A 256 -18.09 9.41 -23.17
C TRP A 256 -17.64 8.14 -23.90
N ARG A 257 -18.55 7.20 -24.16
CA ARG A 257 -18.27 5.94 -24.88
C ARG A 257 -17.71 6.17 -26.29
N GLN A 258 -18.11 7.27 -26.94
CA GLN A 258 -17.56 7.70 -28.23
C GLN A 258 -16.12 8.25 -28.15
N ARG A 259 -15.51 8.29 -26.95
CA ARG A 259 -14.13 8.73 -26.70
C ARG A 259 -13.88 10.12 -27.26
N PRO A 260 -14.43 11.17 -26.61
CA PRO A 260 -14.31 12.53 -27.11
C PRO A 260 -12.84 12.97 -27.18
N MET A 261 -12.57 14.04 -27.93
CA MET A 261 -11.23 14.59 -28.06
C MET A 261 -10.69 15.07 -26.71
N LYS A 262 -9.38 14.92 -26.49
CA LYS A 262 -8.70 15.46 -25.31
C LYS A 262 -8.68 16.99 -25.40
N ARG A 263 -9.15 17.67 -24.35
CA ARG A 263 -8.93 19.12 -24.17
C ARG A 263 -7.54 19.33 -23.58
N THR A 264 -6.75 20.23 -24.14
CA THR A 264 -5.49 20.70 -23.55
C THR A 264 -5.53 22.22 -23.44
N LYS A 265 -4.69 22.79 -22.56
CA LYS A 265 -4.59 24.25 -22.37
C LYS A 265 -4.21 25.03 -23.65
N LYS A 266 -3.75 24.36 -24.71
CA LYS A 266 -3.33 24.97 -25.99
C LYS A 266 -4.37 24.84 -27.11
N GLY A 267 -5.63 24.57 -26.79
CA GLY A 267 -6.65 24.24 -27.80
C GLY A 267 -6.62 22.75 -28.15
N GLN A 268 -7.67 22.31 -28.81
CA GLN A 268 -8.05 20.90 -28.99
C GLN A 268 -6.89 20.02 -29.48
N ASN A 269 -6.68 18.87 -28.82
CA ASN A 269 -5.78 17.84 -29.31
C ASN A 269 -6.57 16.94 -30.26
N GLU A 270 -6.00 16.60 -31.42
CA GLU A 270 -6.58 15.67 -32.40
C GLU A 270 -6.72 14.24 -31.85
N GLN A 271 -6.09 13.95 -30.71
CA GLN A 271 -6.14 12.63 -30.10
C GLN A 271 -7.40 12.43 -29.24
N ARG A 272 -8.19 11.41 -29.59
CA ARG A 272 -9.27 10.88 -28.75
C ARG A 272 -8.76 10.40 -27.38
N MET A 273 -9.62 10.50 -26.37
CA MET A 273 -9.33 9.95 -25.04
C MET A 273 -9.11 8.43 -25.10
N SER A 274 -8.32 7.90 -24.17
CA SER A 274 -8.08 6.46 -24.10
C SER A 274 -9.34 5.74 -23.60
N ALA A 275 -9.57 4.50 -24.05
CA ALA A 275 -10.70 3.69 -23.57
C ALA A 275 -10.68 3.50 -22.04
N SER A 276 -9.48 3.37 -21.44
CA SER A 276 -9.33 3.29 -19.98
C SER A 276 -9.75 4.59 -19.30
N SER A 277 -9.35 5.75 -19.83
CA SER A 277 -9.73 7.06 -19.28
C SER A 277 -11.25 7.23 -19.30
N VAL A 278 -11.88 6.95 -20.45
CA VAL A 278 -13.34 7.02 -20.61
C VAL A 278 -14.07 6.12 -19.62
N ARG A 279 -13.59 4.88 -19.43
CA ARG A 279 -14.17 3.96 -18.44
C ARG A 279 -14.20 4.56 -17.03
N HIS A 280 -13.17 5.32 -16.66
CA HIS A 280 -13.16 6.01 -15.37
C HIS A 280 -14.22 7.12 -15.29
N TYR A 281 -14.38 7.93 -16.33
CA TYR A 281 -15.44 8.96 -16.38
C TYR A 281 -16.85 8.36 -16.35
N VAL A 282 -17.11 7.31 -17.14
CA VAL A 282 -18.41 6.61 -17.12
C VAL A 282 -18.67 6.01 -15.74
N GLY A 283 -17.66 5.39 -15.13
CA GLY A 283 -17.76 4.84 -13.78
C GLY A 283 -18.04 5.91 -12.72
N GLU A 284 -17.40 7.07 -12.83
CA GLU A 284 -17.60 8.18 -11.88
C GLU A 284 -18.97 8.84 -12.07
N LEU A 285 -19.39 9.08 -13.31
CA LEU A 285 -20.72 9.60 -13.62
C LEU A 285 -21.83 8.67 -13.11
N HIS A 286 -21.63 7.35 -13.20
CA HIS A 286 -22.55 6.38 -12.60
C HIS A 286 -22.60 6.45 -11.07
N ARG A 287 -21.46 6.65 -10.40
CA ARG A 287 -21.43 6.86 -8.94
C ARG A 287 -22.12 8.15 -8.53
N PHE A 288 -21.94 9.21 -9.31
CA PHE A 288 -22.62 10.49 -9.12
C PHE A 288 -24.14 10.30 -9.13
N PHE A 289 -24.73 9.67 -10.15
CA PHE A 289 -26.19 9.44 -10.17
C PHE A 289 -26.68 8.56 -9.03
N LYS A 290 -25.90 7.54 -8.62
CA LYS A 290 -26.21 6.73 -7.44
C LYS A 290 -26.18 7.53 -6.14
N TRP A 291 -25.25 8.47 -6.02
CA TRP A 291 -25.20 9.39 -4.88
C TRP A 291 -26.38 10.38 -4.93
N LEU A 292 -26.64 10.99 -6.09
CA LEU A 292 -27.70 12.00 -6.28
C LEU A 292 -29.07 11.44 -5.90
N HIS A 293 -29.38 10.22 -6.34
CA HIS A 293 -30.61 9.52 -5.95
C HIS A 293 -30.77 9.31 -4.44
N ARG A 294 -29.67 9.12 -3.70
CA ARG A 294 -29.67 8.89 -2.25
C ARG A 294 -29.57 10.19 -1.45
N SER A 295 -29.23 11.30 -2.10
CA SER A 295 -29.13 12.60 -1.44
C SER A 295 -30.52 13.09 -1.05
N LYS A 296 -30.62 13.66 0.16
CA LYS A 296 -31.84 14.30 0.64
C LYS A 296 -31.97 15.74 0.15
N ASP A 297 -30.87 16.32 -0.32
CA ASP A 297 -30.83 17.71 -0.76
C ASP A 297 -31.45 17.88 -2.15
N PHE A 298 -31.68 16.80 -2.89
CA PHE A 298 -32.22 16.85 -4.24
C PHE A 298 -33.48 15.99 -4.34
N ALA A 299 -34.51 16.54 -4.97
CA ALA A 299 -35.75 15.82 -5.28
C ALA A 299 -35.55 14.75 -6.37
N TRP A 300 -34.46 14.85 -7.13
CA TRP A 300 -34.15 13.93 -8.23
C TRP A 300 -34.10 12.47 -7.79
N ARG A 301 -34.70 11.58 -8.59
CA ARG A 301 -34.65 10.13 -8.38
C ARG A 301 -34.19 9.46 -9.67
N LYS A 302 -33.31 8.47 -9.53
CA LYS A 302 -32.81 7.71 -10.68
C LYS A 302 -33.98 7.01 -11.39
N PRO A 303 -33.97 6.97 -12.74
CA PRO A 303 -34.81 6.06 -13.50
C PRO A 303 -34.58 4.61 -13.08
N GLU A 304 -35.63 3.77 -13.13
CA GLU A 304 -35.58 2.37 -12.66
C GLU A 304 -34.57 1.53 -13.46
N ASP A 305 -34.43 1.85 -14.74
CA ASP A 305 -33.67 1.19 -15.80
C ASP A 305 -32.25 1.76 -16.00
N ILE A 306 -31.82 2.75 -15.21
CA ILE A 306 -30.47 3.34 -15.33
C ILE A 306 -29.33 2.31 -15.22
N ASP A 307 -29.55 1.22 -14.48
CA ASP A 307 -28.57 0.16 -14.29
C ASP A 307 -28.42 -0.73 -15.55
N ASP A 308 -29.38 -0.68 -16.49
CA ASP A 308 -29.39 -1.40 -17.76
C ASP A 308 -28.64 -0.66 -18.89
N ILE A 309 -28.31 0.62 -18.68
CA ILE A 309 -27.59 1.40 -19.70
C ILE A 309 -26.21 0.78 -19.95
N ASP A 310 -25.90 0.53 -21.22
CA ASP A 310 -24.59 0.01 -21.63
C ASP A 310 -23.48 1.04 -21.34
N ARG A 311 -22.60 0.66 -20.40
CA ARG A 311 -21.43 1.44 -19.95
C ARG A 311 -20.13 1.00 -20.64
N SER A 312 -20.18 0.00 -21.51
CA SER A 312 -19.01 -0.54 -22.19
C SER A 312 -18.44 0.47 -23.18
N THR A 313 -17.13 0.66 -23.13
CA THR A 313 -16.42 1.45 -24.14
C THR A 313 -15.99 0.50 -25.25
N PRO A 314 -16.42 0.70 -26.50
CA PRO A 314 -16.01 -0.14 -27.62
C PRO A 314 -14.48 -0.20 -27.71
N LEU A 315 -13.96 -1.42 -27.83
CA LEU A 315 -12.54 -1.63 -28.09
C LEU A 315 -12.29 -1.36 -29.58
N ASP A 316 -11.33 -0.49 -29.87
CA ASP A 316 -10.85 -0.27 -31.23
C ASP A 316 -10.10 -1.51 -31.72
N THR A 317 -10.40 -1.99 -32.93
CA THR A 317 -9.83 -3.18 -33.56
C THR A 317 -8.29 -3.13 -33.60
N GLU A 318 -7.70 -1.95 -33.78
CA GLU A 318 -6.24 -1.77 -33.72
C GLU A 318 -5.67 -1.95 -32.30
N THR A 319 -6.46 -1.62 -31.27
CA THR A 319 -6.09 -1.87 -29.87
C THR A 319 -6.14 -3.37 -29.54
N VAL A 320 -7.09 -4.11 -30.14
CA VAL A 320 -7.18 -5.57 -30.00
C VAL A 320 -6.01 -6.26 -30.71
N LYS A 321 -5.66 -5.85 -31.94
CA LYS A 321 -4.48 -6.36 -32.65
C LYS A 321 -3.18 -6.10 -31.89
N LYS A 322 -3.04 -4.95 -31.22
CA LYS A 322 -1.88 -4.67 -30.35
C LYS A 322 -1.78 -5.58 -29.14
N ARG A 323 -2.89 -6.12 -28.61
CA ARG A 323 -2.87 -7.09 -27.49
C ARG A 323 -2.34 -8.47 -27.89
N ILE A 324 -2.31 -8.79 -29.18
CA ILE A 324 -1.70 -10.02 -29.70
C ILE A 324 -0.16 -9.92 -29.63
N ARG A 325 0.40 -8.69 -29.58
CA ARG A 325 1.84 -8.47 -29.36
C ARG A 325 2.18 -8.63 -27.87
N LYS A 326 3.37 -9.20 -27.60
CA LYS A 326 3.93 -9.48 -26.27
C LYS A 326 3.75 -8.31 -25.30
N VAL A 327 3.62 -8.62 -24.00
CA VAL A 327 3.67 -7.61 -22.94
C VAL A 327 4.97 -6.81 -23.11
N ASP A 328 4.88 -5.48 -23.14
CA ASP A 328 6.08 -4.64 -23.20
C ASP A 328 6.97 -4.93 -21.98
N THR A 329 8.14 -5.52 -22.21
CA THR A 329 9.18 -5.83 -21.22
C THR A 329 10.55 -5.46 -21.78
N PHE A 330 11.50 -5.18 -20.90
CA PHE A 330 12.89 -4.96 -21.30
C PHE A 330 13.52 -6.27 -21.72
N GLN A 331 14.31 -6.23 -22.79
CA GLN A 331 15.18 -7.34 -23.19
C GLN A 331 16.44 -7.39 -22.32
N LEU A 332 17.13 -8.53 -22.30
CA LEU A 332 18.29 -8.76 -21.44
C LEU A 332 19.43 -7.77 -21.74
N ASP A 333 19.73 -7.54 -23.02
CA ASP A 333 20.70 -6.56 -23.50
C ASP A 333 20.35 -5.12 -23.09
N GLU A 334 19.06 -4.76 -23.12
CA GLU A 334 18.59 -3.47 -22.61
C GLU A 334 18.79 -3.34 -21.10
N LEU A 335 18.59 -4.41 -20.34
CA LEU A 335 18.84 -4.43 -18.88
C LEU A 335 20.34 -4.29 -18.57
N CYS A 336 21.20 -5.00 -19.31
CA CYS A 336 22.67 -4.84 -19.27
C CYS A 336 23.05 -3.36 -19.48
N LEU A 337 22.51 -2.75 -20.54
CA LEU A 337 22.77 -1.35 -20.87
C LEU A 337 22.27 -0.38 -19.79
N LEU A 338 21.07 -0.62 -19.24
CA LEU A 338 20.54 0.16 -18.12
C LEU A 338 21.46 0.07 -16.90
N ASN A 339 21.94 -1.13 -16.54
CA ASN A 339 22.78 -1.32 -15.36
C ASN A 339 24.16 -0.68 -15.54
N ARG A 340 24.77 -0.83 -16.72
CA ARG A 340 26.05 -0.22 -17.09
C ARG A 340 26.06 1.29 -16.89
N TYR A 341 24.99 1.96 -17.33
CA TYR A 341 24.84 3.42 -17.31
C TYR A 341 24.25 3.99 -16.01
N ALA A 342 23.76 3.13 -15.12
CA ALA A 342 23.15 3.54 -13.87
C ALA A 342 24.18 4.12 -12.89
N THR A 343 23.82 5.22 -12.24
CA THR A 343 24.42 5.66 -10.97
C THR A 343 23.99 4.71 -9.84
N PRO A 344 24.66 4.72 -8.67
CA PRO A 344 24.29 3.86 -7.55
C PRO A 344 22.80 3.94 -7.16
N THR A 345 22.24 5.15 -7.11
CA THR A 345 20.82 5.35 -6.80
C THR A 345 19.88 4.83 -7.90
N GLU A 346 20.22 5.03 -9.18
CA GLU A 346 19.44 4.47 -10.29
C GLU A 346 19.52 2.95 -10.32
N ARG A 347 20.69 2.38 -9.99
CA ARG A 347 20.92 0.95 -9.91
C ARG A 347 20.12 0.33 -8.79
N LEU A 348 20.05 0.97 -7.63
CA LEU A 348 19.13 0.57 -6.56
C LEU A 348 17.69 0.50 -7.05
N TYR A 349 17.20 1.51 -7.77
CA TYR A 349 15.84 1.49 -8.31
C TYR A 349 15.63 0.40 -9.36
N LEU A 350 16.65 0.16 -10.19
CA LEU A 350 16.66 -0.93 -11.17
C LEU A 350 16.55 -2.28 -10.46
N MET A 351 17.40 -2.53 -9.47
CA MET A 351 17.44 -3.77 -8.70
C MET A 351 16.15 -4.00 -7.92
N LEU A 352 15.61 -3.01 -7.18
CA LEU A 352 14.33 -3.16 -6.50
C LEU A 352 13.15 -3.42 -7.46
N GLY A 353 13.22 -2.84 -8.66
CA GLY A 353 12.24 -3.08 -9.72
C GLY A 353 12.31 -4.48 -10.32
N LEU A 354 13.51 -5.05 -10.48
CA LEU A 354 13.73 -6.38 -11.06
C LEU A 354 13.62 -7.51 -10.03
N ASN A 355 14.23 -7.33 -8.86
CA ASN A 355 14.30 -8.30 -7.78
C ASN A 355 12.98 -8.44 -7.03
N CYS A 356 12.33 -7.33 -6.69
CA CYS A 356 11.14 -7.33 -5.84
C CYS A 356 9.87 -6.91 -6.61
N GLY A 357 9.99 -6.60 -7.90
CA GLY A 357 8.86 -6.10 -8.69
C GLY A 357 8.35 -4.73 -8.21
N PHE A 358 9.13 -3.95 -7.48
CA PHE A 358 8.63 -2.73 -6.85
C PHE A 358 8.34 -1.63 -7.88
N GLY A 359 7.20 -0.96 -7.70
CA GLY A 359 6.88 0.28 -8.38
C GLY A 359 7.39 1.49 -7.60
N THR A 360 7.11 2.68 -8.13
CA THR A 360 7.54 3.95 -7.54
C THR A 360 7.08 4.11 -6.08
N LYS A 361 5.84 3.70 -5.76
CA LYS A 361 5.30 3.86 -4.40
C LYS A 361 5.97 2.90 -3.43
N GLU A 362 6.10 1.62 -3.78
CA GLU A 362 6.76 0.63 -2.93
C GLU A 362 8.22 1.01 -2.62
N ILE A 363 8.98 1.50 -3.61
CA ILE A 363 10.36 1.99 -3.36
C ILE A 363 10.36 3.23 -2.45
N ALA A 364 9.45 4.18 -2.69
CA ALA A 364 9.45 5.44 -1.96
C ALA A 364 9.02 5.30 -0.50
N THR A 365 8.23 4.26 -0.17
CA THR A 365 7.72 4.00 1.17
C THR A 365 8.40 2.82 1.87
N LEU A 366 9.38 2.17 1.25
CA LEU A 366 10.15 1.09 1.87
C LEU A 366 10.81 1.60 3.15
N THR A 367 10.53 0.96 4.29
CA THR A 367 11.02 1.38 5.59
C THR A 367 12.28 0.63 6.02
N ILE A 368 12.93 1.12 7.06
CA ILE A 368 14.11 0.46 7.66
C ILE A 368 13.76 -0.93 8.19
N GLY A 369 12.61 -1.08 8.85
CA GLY A 369 12.15 -2.33 9.46
C GLY A 369 11.62 -3.37 8.47
N GLU A 370 11.56 -3.04 7.18
CA GLU A 370 11.15 -3.95 6.10
C GLU A 370 12.35 -4.62 5.40
N ILE A 371 13.59 -4.28 5.80
CA ILE A 371 14.83 -4.77 5.20
C ILE A 371 15.59 -5.65 6.20
N PHE A 372 15.88 -6.89 5.81
CA PHE A 372 16.56 -7.89 6.63
C PHE A 372 17.80 -8.38 5.87
N LEU A 373 18.99 -7.95 6.28
CA LEU A 373 20.24 -8.27 5.59
C LEU A 373 21.03 -9.30 6.38
N HIS A 374 21.57 -10.31 5.70
CA HIS A 374 22.38 -11.40 6.24
C HIS A 374 21.73 -12.09 7.43
N GLN A 375 20.49 -12.55 7.22
CA GLN A 375 19.66 -13.12 8.25
C GLN A 375 18.80 -14.24 7.68
N ALA A 376 18.96 -15.44 8.23
CA ALA A 376 18.06 -16.56 7.92
C ALA A 376 16.61 -16.23 8.32
N LEU A 377 15.65 -16.80 7.59
CA LEU A 377 14.25 -16.79 8.00
C LEU A 377 14.09 -17.53 9.34
N PRO A 378 13.13 -17.10 10.18
CA PRO A 378 12.72 -17.86 11.36
C PRO A 378 12.38 -19.32 11.03
N ALA A 379 12.61 -20.23 11.97
CA ALA A 379 12.44 -21.67 11.73
C ALA A 379 11.00 -22.06 11.33
N ASP A 380 10.02 -21.40 11.91
CA ASP A 380 8.60 -21.55 11.57
C ASP A 380 8.30 -21.06 10.14
N GLU A 381 8.90 -19.93 9.71
CA GLU A 381 8.77 -19.47 8.32
C GLU A 381 9.46 -20.41 7.33
N GLN A 382 10.62 -20.97 7.67
CA GLN A 382 11.30 -21.97 6.82
C GLN A 382 10.44 -23.22 6.63
N GLU A 383 9.80 -23.70 7.70
CA GLU A 383 8.87 -24.84 7.65
C GLU A 383 7.63 -24.51 6.80
N VAL A 384 6.96 -23.39 7.09
CA VAL A 384 5.72 -22.99 6.40
C VAL A 384 5.96 -22.70 4.93
N PHE A 385 7.08 -22.08 4.58
CA PHE A 385 7.40 -21.77 3.19
C PHE A 385 8.04 -22.94 2.46
N GLY A 386 8.49 -23.98 3.18
CA GLY A 386 9.23 -25.10 2.60
C GLY A 386 10.54 -24.64 1.95
N PHE A 387 11.22 -23.66 2.56
CA PHE A 387 12.43 -23.05 2.03
C PHE A 387 13.50 -22.97 3.11
N HIS A 388 14.66 -23.56 2.83
CA HIS A 388 15.80 -23.48 3.71
C HIS A 388 16.59 -22.20 3.44
N SER A 389 16.75 -21.37 4.46
CA SER A 389 17.51 -20.12 4.41
C SER A 389 18.64 -20.13 5.43
N THR A 390 19.70 -19.41 5.10
CA THR A 390 20.90 -19.26 5.92
C THR A 390 21.17 -17.78 6.19
N ASP A 391 22.16 -17.48 7.04
CA ASP A 391 22.58 -16.09 7.30
C ASP A 391 23.28 -15.42 6.10
N ASP A 392 23.55 -16.16 5.02
CA ASP A 392 23.98 -15.59 3.75
C ASP A 392 22.79 -15.03 2.93
N ASP A 393 21.55 -15.40 3.29
CA ASP A 393 20.35 -14.91 2.62
C ASP A 393 19.92 -13.54 3.20
N SER A 394 19.22 -12.76 2.38
CA SER A 394 18.68 -11.46 2.76
C SER A 394 17.30 -11.27 2.18
N PHE A 395 16.44 -10.54 2.89
CA PHE A 395 15.02 -10.43 2.57
C PHE A 395 14.51 -9.00 2.63
N VAL A 396 13.47 -8.74 1.85
CA VAL A 396 12.55 -7.62 2.08
C VAL A 396 11.16 -8.17 2.31
N SER A 397 10.49 -7.68 3.36
CA SER A 397 9.10 -8.01 3.68
C SER A 397 8.32 -6.72 3.82
N LEU A 398 7.22 -6.55 3.07
CA LEU A 398 6.38 -5.35 3.14
C LEU A 398 4.89 -5.66 3.00
N VAL A 399 4.06 -4.72 3.44
CA VAL A 399 2.61 -4.74 3.22
C VAL A 399 2.24 -3.71 2.16
N ARG A 400 1.58 -4.14 1.09
CA ARG A 400 1.18 -3.22 0.02
C ARG A 400 0.00 -2.35 0.45
N ASN A 401 0.24 -1.07 0.74
CA ASN A 401 -0.77 -0.08 1.15
C ASN A 401 -2.08 -0.06 0.34
N LYS A 402 -2.06 -0.43 -0.95
CA LYS A 402 -3.26 -0.42 -1.80
C LYS A 402 -4.20 -1.61 -1.55
N THR A 403 -3.64 -2.78 -1.30
CA THR A 403 -4.38 -4.05 -1.29
C THR A 403 -4.18 -4.83 0.00
N THR A 404 -3.38 -4.29 0.92
CA THR A 404 -2.94 -4.87 2.20
C THR A 404 -2.25 -6.23 2.10
N ILE A 405 -1.87 -6.65 0.89
CA ILE A 405 -1.22 -7.94 0.66
C ILE A 405 0.23 -7.88 1.11
N VAL A 406 0.65 -8.88 1.86
CA VAL A 406 2.03 -9.09 2.28
C VAL A 406 2.86 -9.60 1.10
N GLY A 407 4.02 -9.00 0.90
CA GLY A 407 5.06 -9.47 -0.01
C GLY A 407 6.33 -9.78 0.74
N LYS A 408 6.92 -10.94 0.48
CA LYS A 408 8.25 -11.33 0.95
C LYS A 408 9.11 -11.67 -0.25
N TYR A 409 10.36 -11.21 -0.25
CA TYR A 409 11.29 -11.33 -1.36
C TYR A 409 12.67 -11.71 -0.85
N LEU A 410 13.25 -12.76 -1.42
CA LEU A 410 14.68 -13.01 -1.35
C LEU A 410 15.42 -11.96 -2.19
N LEU A 411 16.58 -11.51 -1.73
CA LEU A 411 17.35 -10.46 -2.41
C LEU A 411 18.50 -11.03 -3.22
N PHE A 412 18.72 -10.45 -4.41
CA PHE A 412 19.92 -10.68 -5.20
C PHE A 412 21.15 -10.16 -4.47
N GLY A 413 22.32 -10.76 -4.69
CA GLY A 413 23.58 -10.29 -4.11
C GLY A 413 23.90 -8.84 -4.47
N GLN A 414 23.60 -8.40 -5.69
CA GLN A 414 23.76 -6.99 -6.09
C GLN A 414 22.75 -6.06 -5.37
N THR A 415 21.52 -6.52 -5.12
CA THR A 415 20.52 -5.78 -4.35
C THR A 415 20.96 -5.62 -2.89
N VAL A 416 21.50 -6.68 -2.28
CA VAL A 416 22.04 -6.67 -0.91
C VAL A 416 23.11 -5.60 -0.76
N LYS A 417 24.14 -5.59 -1.62
CA LYS A 417 25.21 -4.58 -1.61
C LYS A 417 24.67 -3.15 -1.68
N LEU A 418 23.65 -2.92 -2.52
CA LEU A 418 23.04 -1.59 -2.66
C LEU A 418 22.21 -1.20 -1.43
N LEU A 419 21.51 -2.14 -0.81
CA LEU A 419 20.75 -1.89 0.42
C LEU A 419 21.67 -1.70 1.62
N GLU A 420 22.79 -2.42 1.74
CA GLU A 420 23.83 -2.14 2.73
C GLU A 420 24.32 -0.70 2.63
N TRP A 421 24.62 -0.24 1.40
CA TRP A 421 25.01 1.13 1.13
C TRP A 421 23.94 2.15 1.52
N VAL A 422 22.67 1.86 1.22
CA VAL A 422 21.53 2.70 1.65
C VAL A 422 21.45 2.75 3.17
N MET A 423 21.49 1.61 3.83
CA MET A 423 21.36 1.49 5.28
C MET A 423 22.50 2.19 6.01
N ALA A 424 23.74 2.01 5.57
CA ALA A 424 24.91 2.69 6.12
C ALA A 424 24.79 4.23 6.03
N ARG A 425 24.13 4.76 5.00
CA ARG A 425 23.84 6.19 4.86
C ARG A 425 22.66 6.61 5.72
N ARG A 426 21.59 5.83 5.73
CA ARG A 426 20.33 6.13 6.43
C ARG A 426 20.51 6.15 7.95
N LEU A 427 21.31 5.23 8.49
CA LEU A 427 21.60 5.13 9.93
C LEU A 427 22.47 6.29 10.45
N LYS A 428 23.17 7.02 9.58
CA LYS A 428 23.93 8.23 9.93
C LYS A 428 23.07 9.50 9.97
N GLN A 429 21.83 9.43 9.49
CA GLN A 429 20.91 10.57 9.49
C GLN A 429 20.15 10.67 10.82
N ARG A 430 19.47 11.80 11.05
CA ARG A 430 18.70 12.01 12.29
C ARG A 430 17.55 11.00 12.41
N ASN A 431 17.29 10.57 13.63
CA ASN A 431 16.16 9.71 14.04
C ASN A 431 15.92 8.51 13.10
N PRO A 432 16.89 7.59 12.94
CA PRO A 432 16.61 6.32 12.29
C PRO A 432 15.72 5.47 13.21
N SER A 433 14.57 5.02 12.70
CA SER A 433 13.71 4.05 13.38
C SER A 433 13.04 3.13 12.36
N PRO A 434 12.60 1.92 12.77
CA PRO A 434 12.10 0.89 11.84
C PRO A 434 10.94 1.35 10.95
N ASP A 435 10.09 2.25 11.43
CA ASP A 435 8.92 2.80 10.72
C ASP A 435 9.27 3.90 9.70
N GLN A 436 10.53 4.37 9.68
CA GLN A 436 10.93 5.49 8.83
C GLN A 436 11.40 5.02 7.44
N PRO A 437 11.24 5.85 6.40
CA PRO A 437 11.71 5.50 5.05
C PRO A 437 13.20 5.19 5.03
N ALA A 438 13.56 4.06 4.41
CA ALA A 438 14.95 3.65 4.22
C ALA A 438 15.65 4.50 3.16
N ILE A 439 14.92 4.87 2.09
CA ILE A 439 15.49 5.57 0.93
C ILE A 439 15.06 7.03 0.92
N LEU A 440 16.03 7.93 1.10
CA LEU A 440 15.83 9.37 1.04
C LEU A 440 16.50 9.97 -0.21
N ASN A 441 16.05 11.15 -0.62
CA ASN A 441 16.72 11.90 -1.68
C ASN A 441 18.03 12.54 -1.19
N SER A 442 18.74 13.22 -2.10
CA SER A 442 20.02 13.89 -1.80
C SER A 442 19.92 15.00 -0.75
N LYS A 443 18.71 15.48 -0.44
CA LYS A 443 18.44 16.47 0.62
C LYS A 443 18.03 15.82 1.95
N GLY A 444 18.06 14.49 2.05
CA GLY A 444 17.62 13.77 3.24
C GLY A 444 16.10 13.77 3.43
N MET A 445 15.34 13.97 2.36
CA MET A 445 13.87 14.02 2.41
C MET A 445 13.25 12.74 1.80
N PRO A 446 12.12 12.25 2.32
CA PRO A 446 11.37 11.13 1.75
C PRO A 446 11.05 11.30 0.25
N LEU A 447 11.01 10.18 -0.46
CA LEU A 447 10.81 10.16 -1.92
C LEU A 447 9.35 10.27 -2.34
N ASP A 448 8.40 10.10 -1.43
CA ASP A 448 6.96 10.12 -1.66
C ASP A 448 6.31 11.49 -1.43
N GLN A 449 7.10 12.51 -1.08
CA GLN A 449 6.62 13.88 -0.85
C GLN A 449 5.83 14.43 -2.05
N ARG A 450 4.64 14.94 -1.76
CA ARG A 450 3.76 15.54 -2.76
C ARG A 450 4.24 16.94 -3.15
N SER A 451 3.90 17.34 -4.37
CA SER A 451 4.00 18.75 -4.78
C SER A 451 2.98 19.61 -4.02
N ALA A 452 3.17 20.93 -4.02
CA ALA A 452 2.18 21.88 -3.47
C ALA A 452 0.75 21.69 -4.04
N ASN A 453 0.64 21.20 -5.28
CA ASN A 453 -0.65 20.93 -5.94
C ASN A 453 -1.17 19.49 -5.71
N GLY A 454 -0.66 18.78 -4.70
CA GLY A 454 -1.10 17.41 -4.37
C GLY A 454 -0.66 16.30 -5.33
N ASN A 455 0.08 16.62 -6.40
CA ASN A 455 0.56 15.60 -7.34
C ASN A 455 1.56 14.62 -6.70
N PRO A 456 1.52 13.33 -7.09
CA PRO A 456 2.50 12.34 -6.65
C PRO A 456 3.93 12.72 -7.05
N SER A 457 4.88 12.32 -6.20
CA SER A 457 6.31 12.49 -6.47
C SER A 457 6.70 11.86 -7.81
N ARG A 458 7.41 12.64 -8.63
CA ARG A 458 7.99 12.21 -9.91
C ARG A 458 9.49 11.93 -9.82
N GLN A 459 10.06 11.91 -8.61
CA GLN A 459 11.51 11.79 -8.41
C GLN A 459 12.08 10.52 -9.04
N ILE A 460 11.55 9.34 -8.72
CA ILE A 460 12.02 8.05 -9.28
C ILE A 460 11.81 7.98 -10.81
N PRO A 461 10.60 8.24 -11.37
CA PRO A 461 10.41 8.24 -12.81
C PRO A 461 11.31 9.22 -13.58
N ASN A 462 11.55 10.41 -13.02
CA ASN A 462 12.42 11.41 -13.64
C ASN A 462 13.88 10.96 -13.60
N THR A 463 14.32 10.37 -12.49
CA THR A 463 15.65 9.75 -12.37
C THR A 463 15.85 8.66 -13.42
N PHE A 464 14.90 7.74 -13.58
CA PHE A 464 14.96 6.72 -14.62
C PHE A 464 14.92 7.29 -16.05
N SER A 465 14.15 8.36 -16.28
CA SER A 465 14.12 9.05 -17.57
C SER A 465 15.46 9.72 -17.91
N ARG A 466 16.18 10.23 -16.90
CA ARG A 466 17.55 10.75 -17.07
C ARG A 466 18.54 9.64 -17.43
N LEU A 467 18.40 8.45 -16.84
CA LEU A 467 19.19 7.27 -17.23
C LEU A 467 19.00 6.95 -18.71
N HIS A 468 17.75 6.81 -19.18
CA HIS A 468 17.46 6.61 -20.61
C HIS A 468 18.08 7.70 -21.49
N LYS A 469 17.94 8.97 -21.08
CA LYS A 469 18.50 10.09 -21.83
C LYS A 469 20.02 9.94 -21.98
N ARG A 470 20.75 9.58 -20.92
CA ARG A 470 22.21 9.38 -20.99
C ARG A 470 22.59 8.25 -21.95
N ILE A 471 21.84 7.15 -21.97
CA ILE A 471 22.08 6.02 -22.88
C ILE A 471 21.91 6.47 -24.35
N ILE A 472 20.83 7.20 -24.63
CA ILE A 472 20.50 7.71 -25.97
C ILE A 472 21.48 8.79 -26.41
N ASP A 473 21.86 9.71 -25.52
CA ASP A 473 22.82 10.78 -25.82
C ASP A 473 24.22 10.21 -26.19
N ASP A 474 24.55 8.99 -25.74
CA ASP A 474 25.76 8.24 -26.13
C ASP A 474 25.62 7.46 -27.45
N GLY A 475 24.45 7.53 -28.10
CA GLY A 475 24.17 6.93 -29.40
C GLY A 475 23.72 5.46 -29.36
N ASN A 476 23.33 4.95 -28.19
CA ASN A 476 22.82 3.58 -28.07
C ASN A 476 21.32 3.53 -28.39
N GLU A 477 20.88 2.42 -28.96
CA GLU A 477 19.46 2.11 -29.15
C GLU A 477 18.90 1.44 -27.89
N ILE A 478 17.76 1.92 -27.41
CA ILE A 478 17.04 1.34 -26.27
C ILE A 478 15.55 1.66 -26.37
N THR A 479 14.69 0.71 -26.01
CA THR A 479 13.25 0.93 -25.99
C THR A 479 12.89 1.95 -24.91
N LYS A 480 12.06 2.94 -25.27
CA LYS A 480 11.59 3.99 -24.35
C LYS A 480 10.46 3.50 -23.44
N LEU A 481 10.73 2.48 -22.64
CA LEU A 481 9.79 1.98 -21.64
C LEU A 481 9.90 2.77 -20.33
N PRO A 482 8.80 3.27 -19.74
CA PRO A 482 8.85 3.96 -18.45
C PRO A 482 9.10 2.98 -17.29
N PHE A 483 9.63 3.49 -16.18
CA PHE A 483 10.04 2.75 -14.96
C PHE A 483 9.13 1.59 -14.55
N LYS A 484 7.80 1.76 -14.62
CA LYS A 484 6.82 0.70 -14.30
C LYS A 484 6.99 -0.61 -15.09
N HIS A 485 7.71 -0.60 -16.20
CA HIS A 485 7.98 -1.79 -17.01
C HIS A 485 9.06 -2.68 -16.41
N LEU A 486 9.86 -2.20 -15.44
CA LEU A 486 10.74 -3.07 -14.65
C LEU A 486 9.91 -4.10 -13.87
N ARG A 487 8.86 -3.65 -13.17
CA ARG A 487 7.91 -4.57 -12.52
C ARG A 487 7.27 -5.57 -13.48
N LYS A 488 6.91 -5.15 -14.70
CA LYS A 488 6.37 -6.07 -15.72
C LYS A 488 7.41 -7.08 -16.16
N THR A 489 8.65 -6.63 -16.37
CA THR A 489 9.78 -7.47 -16.76
C THR A 489 10.07 -8.50 -15.68
N ALA A 490 10.15 -8.07 -14.42
CA ALA A 490 10.30 -8.95 -13.26
C ALA A 490 9.18 -10.00 -13.18
N GLY A 491 7.91 -9.58 -13.26
CA GLY A 491 6.78 -10.50 -13.23
C GLY A 491 6.76 -11.50 -14.40
N ASP A 492 7.18 -11.07 -15.59
CA ASP A 492 7.31 -11.94 -16.77
C ASP A 492 8.45 -12.96 -16.59
N LEU A 493 9.59 -12.53 -16.05
CA LEU A 493 10.72 -13.41 -15.73
C LEU A 493 10.35 -14.43 -14.64
N ILE A 494 9.71 -14.01 -13.55
CA ILE A 494 9.23 -14.94 -12.51
C ILE A 494 8.28 -15.95 -13.12
N ARG A 495 7.31 -15.51 -13.93
CA ARG A 495 6.39 -16.43 -14.61
C ARG A 495 7.10 -17.41 -15.54
N ARG A 496 8.15 -16.96 -16.23
CA ARG A 496 8.97 -17.80 -17.13
C ARG A 496 9.72 -18.90 -16.38
N PHE A 497 10.22 -18.61 -15.17
CA PHE A 497 10.99 -19.57 -14.37
C PHE A 497 10.15 -20.31 -13.30
N SER A 498 8.84 -20.06 -13.27
CA SER A 498 7.87 -20.73 -12.40
C SER A 498 6.50 -20.86 -13.10
N ASP A 499 5.45 -20.22 -12.57
CA ASP A 499 4.08 -20.26 -13.09
C ASP A 499 3.32 -18.94 -12.82
N GLY A 500 2.04 -18.92 -13.22
CA GLY A 500 1.18 -17.74 -13.07
C GLY A 500 0.77 -17.42 -11.64
N GLU A 501 0.67 -18.43 -10.76
CA GLU A 501 0.34 -18.23 -9.34
C GLU A 501 1.52 -17.56 -8.63
N VAL A 502 2.71 -18.13 -8.78
CA VAL A 502 3.96 -17.60 -8.20
C VAL A 502 4.21 -16.17 -8.67
N ALA A 503 4.04 -15.90 -9.97
CA ALA A 503 4.13 -14.53 -10.50
C ALA A 503 3.04 -13.60 -9.94
N GLY A 504 1.83 -14.11 -9.69
CA GLY A 504 0.74 -13.36 -9.06
C GLY A 504 1.05 -12.99 -7.60
N VAL A 505 1.63 -13.93 -6.84
CA VAL A 505 2.08 -13.73 -5.46
C VAL A 505 3.22 -12.71 -5.43
N PHE A 506 4.24 -12.89 -6.27
CA PHE A 506 5.35 -11.95 -6.45
C PHE A 506 4.87 -10.52 -6.78
N LEU A 507 3.83 -10.38 -7.61
CA LEU A 507 3.26 -9.08 -7.97
C LEU A 507 2.20 -8.56 -6.99
N LEU A 508 2.00 -9.20 -5.83
CA LEU A 508 1.04 -8.79 -4.81
C LEU A 508 -0.38 -8.60 -5.39
N HIS A 509 -0.83 -9.59 -6.15
CA HIS A 509 -2.20 -9.69 -6.62
C HIS A 509 -3.08 -10.32 -5.53
N GLY A 510 -4.24 -9.71 -5.26
CA GLY A 510 -5.14 -10.13 -4.16
C GLY A 510 -5.95 -11.38 -4.43
N SER A 511 -5.81 -11.94 -5.62
CA SER A 511 -6.32 -13.25 -6.00
C SER A 511 -5.37 -13.75 -7.10
N PRO A 512 -4.22 -14.34 -6.74
CA PRO A 512 -3.23 -14.83 -7.69
C PRO A 512 -3.81 -16.01 -8.49
N VAL A 513 -4.62 -16.86 -7.85
CA VAL A 513 -5.40 -17.92 -8.49
C VAL A 513 -6.80 -17.39 -8.81
N THR A 514 -6.97 -16.81 -10.00
CA THR A 514 -8.26 -16.18 -10.37
C THR A 514 -9.44 -17.16 -10.48
N THR A 515 -9.17 -18.45 -10.68
CA THR A 515 -10.16 -19.52 -10.75
C THR A 515 -10.68 -19.95 -9.38
N ASP A 516 -9.93 -19.65 -8.30
CA ASP A 516 -10.29 -20.01 -6.93
C ASP A 516 -10.00 -18.84 -5.97
N LYS A 517 -11.04 -18.03 -5.75
CA LYS A 517 -10.98 -16.87 -4.84
C LYS A 517 -10.87 -17.26 -3.36
N LEU A 518 -11.13 -18.51 -3.00
CA LEU A 518 -11.09 -18.98 -1.62
C LEU A 518 -9.72 -19.54 -1.23
N SER A 519 -8.87 -19.90 -2.21
CA SER A 519 -7.52 -20.40 -1.92
C SER A 519 -6.72 -19.47 -1.00
N ASP A 520 -6.77 -18.15 -1.25
CA ASP A 520 -6.07 -17.15 -0.43
C ASP A 520 -6.62 -17.02 1.02
N VAL A 521 -7.81 -17.56 1.31
CA VAL A 521 -8.44 -17.56 2.65
C VAL A 521 -8.03 -18.80 3.46
N TYR A 522 -7.79 -19.93 2.79
CA TYR A 522 -7.59 -21.22 3.44
C TYR A 522 -6.16 -21.77 3.33
N THR A 523 -5.31 -21.15 2.52
CA THR A 523 -3.95 -21.63 2.26
C THR A 523 -2.92 -20.52 2.40
N ASN A 524 -1.71 -20.91 2.82
CA ASN A 524 -0.57 -19.98 2.87
C ASN A 524 -0.09 -19.66 1.45
N ARG A 525 0.34 -18.42 1.24
CA ARG A 525 0.97 -18.03 -0.03
C ARG A 525 2.29 -18.80 -0.18
N PRO A 526 2.60 -19.34 -1.39
CA PRO A 526 3.76 -20.18 -1.62
C PRO A 526 5.07 -19.37 -1.74
N PHE A 527 5.48 -18.66 -0.68
CA PHE A 527 6.66 -17.80 -0.70
C PHE A 527 7.97 -18.56 -0.97
N GLY A 528 8.09 -19.83 -0.55
CA GLY A 528 9.27 -20.64 -0.90
C GLY A 528 9.44 -20.80 -2.41
N LYS A 529 8.34 -21.07 -3.14
CA LYS A 529 8.37 -21.12 -4.60
C LYS A 529 8.70 -19.77 -5.24
N VAL A 530 8.32 -18.67 -4.60
CA VAL A 530 8.71 -17.32 -5.03
C VAL A 530 10.22 -17.14 -4.87
N TYR A 531 10.81 -17.56 -3.75
CA TYR A 531 12.25 -17.47 -3.52
C TYR A 531 13.05 -18.31 -4.51
N ASP A 532 12.61 -19.55 -4.79
CA ASP A 532 13.24 -20.40 -5.80
C ASP A 532 13.19 -19.75 -7.20
N ALA A 533 12.04 -19.14 -7.55
CA ALA A 533 11.91 -18.41 -8.81
C ALA A 533 12.82 -17.19 -8.86
N ILE A 534 12.96 -16.45 -7.75
CA ILE A 534 13.88 -15.31 -7.63
C ILE A 534 15.33 -15.76 -7.87
N ARG A 535 15.79 -16.87 -7.25
CA ARG A 535 17.16 -17.40 -7.50
C ARG A 535 17.42 -17.71 -8.97
N ARG A 536 16.46 -18.34 -9.65
CA ARG A 536 16.57 -18.61 -11.11
C ARG A 536 16.59 -17.33 -11.95
N VAL A 537 15.83 -16.31 -11.54
CA VAL A 537 15.89 -15.00 -12.19
C VAL A 537 17.25 -14.34 -11.96
N GLU A 538 17.81 -14.46 -10.75
CA GLU A 538 19.16 -13.97 -10.44
C GLU A 538 20.22 -14.63 -11.33
N GLU A 539 20.17 -15.95 -11.48
CA GLU A 539 21.04 -16.72 -12.40
C GLU A 539 20.89 -16.24 -13.85
N TYR A 540 19.67 -16.00 -14.30
CA TYR A 540 19.42 -15.50 -15.66
C TYR A 540 19.94 -14.07 -15.86
N LEU A 541 19.94 -13.24 -14.82
CA LEU A 541 20.35 -11.84 -14.87
C LEU A 541 21.85 -11.64 -14.57
N GLN A 542 22.65 -12.71 -14.43
CA GLN A 542 24.10 -12.58 -14.24
C GLN A 542 24.79 -11.65 -15.26
N PRO A 543 24.50 -11.71 -16.57
CA PRO A 543 25.07 -10.77 -17.54
C PRO A 543 24.72 -9.31 -17.27
N VAL A 544 23.60 -9.03 -16.60
CA VAL A 544 23.23 -7.68 -16.18
C VAL A 544 24.12 -7.22 -15.02
N PHE A 545 24.40 -8.11 -14.07
CA PHE A 545 25.20 -7.78 -12.89
C PHE A 545 26.67 -7.55 -13.24
N GLU A 546 27.21 -8.30 -14.20
CA GLU A 546 28.57 -8.18 -14.73
C GLU A 546 28.85 -6.83 -15.42
N GLU A 547 27.82 -6.12 -15.90
CA GLU A 547 27.97 -4.78 -16.48
C GLU A 547 28.17 -3.67 -15.42
N ALA A 548 27.87 -3.96 -14.15
CA ALA A 548 28.29 -3.10 -13.05
C ALA A 548 29.74 -3.43 -12.67
N SER A 549 30.49 -2.44 -12.19
CA SER A 549 31.76 -2.73 -11.50
C SER A 549 31.54 -3.66 -10.32
N ASP A 550 32.58 -4.41 -9.91
CA ASP A 550 32.55 -5.35 -8.76
C ASP A 550 31.89 -4.76 -7.50
N ASP A 551 32.05 -3.45 -7.32
CA ASP A 551 31.27 -2.64 -6.40
C ASP A 551 30.15 -1.87 -7.16
N PRO A 552 28.86 -2.26 -6.98
CA PRO A 552 27.71 -1.61 -7.62
C PRO A 552 27.38 -0.23 -7.02
N THR A 553 28.07 0.18 -5.96
CA THR A 553 27.86 1.46 -5.26
C THR A 553 28.81 2.56 -5.76
N LEU A 554 29.74 2.23 -6.66
CA LEU A 554 30.68 3.19 -7.24
C LEU A 554 29.97 4.22 -8.11
N GLU A 555 30.34 5.49 -7.89
CA GLU A 555 29.81 6.59 -8.70
C GLU A 555 30.29 6.51 -10.15
N GLN A 556 29.36 6.83 -11.05
CA GLN A 556 29.65 7.00 -12.47
C GLN A 556 30.54 8.23 -12.70
N PRO A 557 31.37 8.24 -13.75
CA PRO A 557 32.13 9.43 -14.14
C PRO A 557 31.21 10.65 -14.30
N GLN A 558 31.65 11.83 -13.80
CA GLN A 558 30.82 13.04 -13.82
C GLN A 558 30.40 13.47 -15.24
N ALA A 559 29.22 14.10 -15.30
CA ALA A 559 28.41 14.38 -16.49
C ALA A 559 29.09 15.11 -17.67
N TYR A 560 30.25 15.73 -17.51
CA TYR A 560 30.95 16.43 -18.60
C TYR A 560 31.76 15.50 -19.52
N THR A 561 31.89 14.20 -19.18
CA THR A 561 32.49 13.17 -20.05
C THR A 561 31.51 12.02 -20.19
N SER A 562 31.08 11.70 -21.42
CA SER A 562 30.19 10.56 -21.66
C SER A 562 30.85 9.25 -21.24
N ARG A 563 30.03 8.24 -20.96
CA ARG A 563 30.54 6.90 -20.64
C ARG A 563 31.31 6.33 -21.84
N LYS A 564 30.79 6.52 -23.06
CA LYS A 564 31.50 6.18 -24.30
C LYS A 564 32.90 6.81 -24.39
N SER A 565 33.06 8.06 -23.98
CA SER A 565 34.39 8.70 -23.95
C SER A 565 35.30 8.11 -22.87
N VAL A 566 34.76 7.71 -21.71
CA VAL A 566 35.55 7.05 -20.66
C VAL A 566 35.98 5.65 -21.09
N ASP A 567 35.09 4.87 -21.71
CA ASP A 567 35.39 3.55 -22.24
C ASP A 567 36.48 3.66 -23.34
N ARG A 568 36.38 4.68 -24.22
CA ARG A 568 37.40 4.96 -25.23
C ARG A 568 38.74 5.40 -24.63
N ILE A 569 38.73 6.18 -23.54
CA ILE A 569 39.96 6.50 -22.79
C ILE A 569 40.60 5.20 -22.28
N ALA A 570 39.82 4.31 -21.67
CA ALA A 570 40.32 3.05 -21.13
C ALA A 570 40.93 2.16 -22.23
N GLU A 571 40.20 1.98 -23.34
CA GLU A 571 40.65 1.21 -24.51
C GLU A 571 41.95 1.77 -25.09
N MET A 572 41.99 3.06 -25.42
CA MET A 572 43.19 3.69 -25.99
C MET A 572 44.38 3.69 -25.02
N THR A 573 44.12 3.74 -23.70
CA THR A 573 45.18 3.61 -22.70
C THR A 573 45.75 2.19 -22.67
N LYS A 574 44.90 1.16 -22.79
CA LYS A 574 45.33 -0.25 -22.92
C LYS A 574 46.10 -0.51 -24.21
N GLU A 575 45.76 0.20 -25.30
CA GLU A 575 46.51 0.20 -26.56
C GLU A 575 47.87 0.93 -26.48
N GLY A 576 48.21 1.54 -25.33
CA GLY A 576 49.47 2.26 -25.13
C GLY A 576 49.50 3.67 -25.72
N LYS A 577 48.35 4.26 -26.08
CA LYS A 577 48.28 5.63 -26.61
C LYS A 577 48.66 6.64 -25.53
N THR A 578 49.33 7.72 -25.94
CA THR A 578 49.67 8.83 -25.06
C THR A 578 48.44 9.64 -24.68
N VAL A 579 48.47 10.29 -23.51
CA VAL A 579 47.38 11.17 -23.05
C VAL A 579 47.02 12.25 -24.07
N ARG A 580 48.02 12.73 -24.82
CA ARG A 580 47.83 13.71 -25.89
C ARG A 580 46.99 13.12 -27.04
N GLU A 581 47.35 11.95 -27.55
CA GLU A 581 46.61 11.28 -28.63
C GLU A 581 45.18 10.94 -28.20
N ILE A 582 45.01 10.48 -26.96
CA ILE A 582 43.69 10.20 -26.40
C ILE A 582 42.85 11.48 -26.34
N ALA A 583 43.42 12.58 -25.83
CA ALA A 583 42.74 13.87 -25.70
C ALA A 583 42.29 14.42 -27.06
N GLU A 584 43.15 14.32 -28.08
CA GLU A 584 42.85 14.72 -29.47
C GLU A 584 41.73 13.85 -30.06
N ALA A 585 41.78 12.53 -29.88
CA ALA A 585 40.80 11.59 -30.43
C ALA A 585 39.40 11.74 -29.83
N ILE A 586 39.29 12.05 -28.54
CA ILE A 586 38.00 12.18 -27.85
C ILE A 586 37.48 13.62 -27.77
N GLY A 587 38.27 14.60 -28.22
CA GLY A 587 37.93 16.03 -28.14
C GLY A 587 37.80 16.56 -26.70
N LYS A 588 38.67 16.13 -25.77
CA LYS A 588 38.67 16.58 -24.37
C LYS A 588 40.05 17.11 -23.97
N SER A 589 40.11 17.87 -22.88
CA SER A 589 41.41 18.36 -22.36
C SER A 589 42.28 17.21 -21.84
N ARG A 590 43.60 17.34 -21.98
CA ARG A 590 44.58 16.38 -21.43
C ARG A 590 44.38 16.14 -19.93
N MET A 591 44.04 17.20 -19.18
CA MET A 591 43.72 17.12 -17.75
C MET A 591 42.49 16.23 -17.48
N THR A 592 41.47 16.29 -18.35
CA THR A 592 40.29 15.42 -18.24
C THR A 592 40.66 13.96 -18.45
N VAL A 593 41.51 13.67 -19.45
CA VAL A 593 42.02 12.32 -19.72
C VAL A 593 42.85 11.80 -18.55
N HIS A 594 43.83 12.59 -18.06
CA HIS A 594 44.65 12.21 -16.90
C HIS A 594 43.80 11.83 -15.68
N ARG A 595 42.81 12.65 -15.34
CA ARG A 595 41.93 12.38 -14.19
C ARG A 595 41.13 11.09 -14.37
N HIS A 596 40.69 10.77 -15.59
CA HIS A 596 39.95 9.54 -15.84
C HIS A 596 40.86 8.32 -15.84
N ILE A 597 42.07 8.39 -16.41
CA ILE A 597 43.06 7.31 -16.32
C ILE A 597 43.40 7.03 -14.85
N GLN A 598 43.65 8.07 -14.06
CA GLN A 598 43.91 7.91 -12.62
C GLN A 598 42.73 7.21 -11.91
N LYS A 599 41.49 7.67 -12.16
CA LYS A 599 40.30 7.02 -11.59
C LYS A 599 40.13 5.58 -12.05
N LEU A 600 40.48 5.25 -13.29
CA LEU A 600 40.42 3.88 -13.81
C LEU A 600 41.47 2.99 -13.13
N ARG A 601 42.67 3.51 -12.84
CA ARG A 601 43.71 2.82 -12.05
C ARG A 601 43.29 2.62 -10.59
N GLU A 602 42.75 3.65 -9.95
CA GLU A 602 42.19 3.57 -8.59
C GLU A 602 41.07 2.53 -8.48
N ARG A 603 40.37 2.26 -9.59
CA ARG A 603 39.32 1.24 -9.70
C ARG A 603 39.83 -0.14 -10.13
N GLY A 604 41.14 -0.31 -10.34
CA GLY A 604 41.73 -1.58 -10.82
C GLY A 604 41.38 -1.95 -12.27
N LEU A 605 40.87 -1.01 -13.07
CA LEU A 605 40.46 -1.26 -14.47
C LEU A 605 41.60 -1.05 -15.48
N LEU A 606 42.71 -0.48 -15.03
CA LEU A 606 43.95 -0.28 -15.76
C LEU A 606 45.13 -0.61 -14.84
N ASP A 607 46.20 -1.15 -15.42
CA ASP A 607 47.45 -1.40 -14.70
C ASP A 607 48.08 -0.07 -14.20
N ALA A 608 48.78 -0.17 -13.07
CA ALA A 608 49.29 0.96 -12.28
C ALA A 608 50.26 1.88 -13.04
#